data_AF-A0A8S4QYA3-F1
#
_entry.id   AF-A0A8S4QYA3-F1
#
_cell.length_a   1.000
_cell.length_b   1.000
_cell.length_c   1.000
_cell.angle_alpha   90.00
_cell.angle_beta   90.00
_cell.angle_gamma   90.00
#
_symmetry.space_group_name_H-M   'P 1'
#
loop_
_entity.id
_entity.type
_entity.pdbx_description
1 polymer ?
#
loop_
_entity_poly.entity_id
_entity_poly.type
_entity_poly.pdbx_seq_one_letter_code
_entity_poly.pdbx_strand_id
1 'polypeptide(L)'
;VLSLSVLTEIPPKQLWIQSVGFNTSQLDVQFKKSLIYLSVDFLKIFPYNSFMVESQHWLLGMMFLLDPDLCHLRARWTPALFAEIRKTALQALVCTLHLMPTRLVTGHEIIRRIMWYIEWYSENPYELPVLYWCVRLLHAAIRVRGETTRPDTLRDLFDTHGIIILMRKHRNSILNNTRNA
;
A
#
# COMPACT_ATOMS: atom_id res chain seq x y z
N VAL A 1 9.03 -13.75 -11.82
CA VAL A 1 7.62 -13.35 -11.58
C VAL A 1 7.52 -12.40 -10.40
N LEU A 2 7.68 -12.88 -9.14
CA LEU A 2 7.61 -12.06 -7.92
C LEU A 2 8.42 -10.77 -8.00
N SER A 3 9.71 -10.83 -8.36
CA SER A 3 10.53 -9.62 -8.47
C SER A 3 10.12 -8.72 -9.64
N LEU A 4 9.59 -9.27 -10.74
CA LEU A 4 9.11 -8.50 -11.90
C LEU A 4 7.79 -7.76 -11.64
N SER A 5 6.96 -8.22 -10.68
CA SER A 5 5.71 -7.52 -10.35
C SER A 5 5.94 -6.18 -9.65
N VAL A 6 7.16 -5.93 -9.16
CA VAL A 6 7.48 -4.80 -8.28
C VAL A 6 8.84 -4.12 -8.50
N LEU A 7 9.84 -4.74 -9.11
CA LEU A 7 11.17 -4.10 -9.32
C LEU A 7 11.18 -2.94 -10.31
N THR A 8 10.16 -2.80 -11.15
CA THR A 8 10.00 -1.61 -12.02
C THR A 8 9.61 -0.36 -11.25
N GLU A 9 9.32 -0.51 -9.96
CA GLU A 9 8.82 0.50 -9.03
C GLU A 9 9.80 0.70 -7.87
N ILE A 10 11.04 0.23 -7.97
CA ILE A 10 12.10 0.47 -6.97
C ILE A 10 13.17 1.40 -7.58
N PRO A 11 13.67 2.41 -6.84
CA PRO A 11 14.74 3.29 -7.31
C PRO A 11 15.97 2.52 -7.83
N PRO A 12 16.62 3.01 -8.90
CA PRO A 12 17.61 2.22 -9.63
C PRO A 12 18.88 1.96 -8.81
N LYS A 13 19.10 0.69 -8.45
CA LYS A 13 20.46 0.13 -8.32
C LYS A 13 20.95 -0.35 -9.69
N GLN A 14 22.25 -0.30 -9.95
CA GLN A 14 22.86 -0.82 -11.19
C GLN A 14 22.67 -2.34 -11.29
N LEU A 15 21.60 -2.75 -11.98
CA LEU A 15 21.20 -4.15 -12.17
C LEU A 15 20.60 -4.32 -13.56
N TRP A 16 20.75 -5.52 -14.16
CA TRP A 16 20.29 -5.83 -15.51
C TRP A 16 18.80 -5.53 -15.77
N ILE A 17 17.97 -5.59 -14.71
CA ILE A 17 16.53 -5.33 -14.74
C ILE A 17 16.21 -3.87 -15.14
N GLN A 18 17.21 -2.98 -15.14
CA GLN A 18 17.06 -1.64 -15.72
C GLN A 18 16.67 -1.67 -17.22
N SER A 19 16.93 -2.73 -17.98
CA SER A 19 16.47 -2.84 -19.38
C SER A 19 14.95 -3.11 -19.51
N VAL A 20 14.28 -3.54 -18.43
CA VAL A 20 12.84 -3.85 -18.45
C VAL A 20 12.04 -2.58 -18.16
N GLY A 21 11.68 -1.86 -19.20
CA GLY A 21 10.66 -0.81 -19.15
C GLY A 21 9.26 -1.43 -19.29
N PHE A 22 8.32 -1.01 -18.45
CA PHE A 22 6.90 -1.13 -18.78
C PHE A 22 6.47 0.10 -19.55
N ASN A 23 5.66 -0.11 -20.60
CA ASN A 23 4.91 0.98 -21.19
C ASN A 23 3.77 1.38 -20.24
N THR A 24 3.12 2.51 -20.51
CA THR A 24 2.07 3.07 -19.65
C THR A 24 0.69 2.87 -20.27
N SER A 25 0.45 1.71 -20.88
CA SER A 25 -0.85 1.37 -21.50
C SER A 25 -1.75 0.54 -20.55
N GLN A 26 -3.02 0.42 -20.91
CA GLN A 26 -3.97 -0.44 -20.18
C GLN A 26 -3.52 -1.92 -20.18
N LEU A 27 -2.83 -2.38 -21.24
CA LEU A 27 -2.31 -3.75 -21.31
C LEU A 27 -1.19 -3.98 -20.29
N ASP A 28 -0.30 -2.99 -20.10
CA ASP A 28 0.76 -3.05 -19.09
C ASP A 28 0.17 -3.09 -17.67
N VAL A 29 -0.89 -2.33 -17.40
CA VAL A 29 -1.64 -2.39 -16.13
C VAL A 29 -2.20 -3.78 -15.90
N GLN A 30 -2.89 -4.39 -16.86
CA GLN A 30 -3.45 -5.73 -16.68
C GLN A 30 -2.37 -6.81 -16.57
N PHE A 31 -1.28 -6.72 -17.34
CA PHE A 31 -0.14 -7.62 -17.20
C PHE A 31 0.51 -7.51 -15.81
N LYS A 32 0.70 -6.29 -15.32
CA LYS A 32 1.22 -6.05 -13.97
C LYS A 32 0.30 -6.62 -12.89
N LYS A 33 -1.01 -6.39 -12.98
CA LYS A 33 -2.01 -6.97 -12.07
C LYS A 33 -1.96 -8.51 -12.08
N SER A 34 -1.83 -9.14 -13.24
CA SER A 34 -1.63 -10.59 -13.37
C SER A 34 -0.33 -11.07 -12.72
N LEU A 35 0.78 -10.36 -12.88
CA LEU A 35 2.03 -10.67 -12.18
C LEU A 35 1.88 -10.55 -10.65
N ILE A 36 1.12 -9.55 -10.16
CA ILE A 36 0.84 -9.36 -8.73
C ILE A 36 -0.05 -10.50 -8.18
N TYR A 37 -1.12 -10.88 -8.87
CA TYR A 37 -1.98 -11.99 -8.44
C TYR A 37 -1.23 -13.32 -8.45
N LEU A 38 -0.50 -13.63 -9.51
CA LEU A 38 0.35 -14.82 -9.59
C LEU A 38 1.43 -14.85 -8.49
N SER A 39 1.97 -13.68 -8.13
CA SER A 39 2.89 -13.54 -6.98
C SER A 39 2.22 -13.93 -5.67
N VAL A 40 0.99 -13.45 -5.43
CA VAL A 40 0.21 -13.76 -4.23
C VAL A 40 -0.14 -15.25 -4.15
N ASP A 41 -0.49 -15.88 -5.27
CA ASP A 41 -0.87 -17.30 -5.27
C ASP A 41 0.35 -18.22 -5.07
N PHE A 42 1.52 -17.87 -5.61
CA PHE A 42 2.77 -18.56 -5.26
C PHE A 42 3.11 -18.46 -3.76
N LEU A 43 2.84 -17.32 -3.12
CA LEU A 43 3.06 -17.14 -1.68
C LEU A 43 2.07 -17.96 -0.83
N LYS A 44 0.82 -18.12 -1.27
CA LYS A 44 -0.18 -18.96 -0.59
C LYS A 44 0.10 -20.46 -0.73
N ILE A 45 0.45 -20.91 -1.94
CA ILE A 45 0.62 -22.34 -2.26
C ILE A 45 1.93 -22.88 -1.69
N PHE A 46 3.00 -22.08 -1.69
CA PHE A 46 4.33 -22.49 -1.24
C PHE A 46 4.77 -21.66 -0.02
N PRO A 47 4.29 -21.98 1.20
CA PRO A 47 4.65 -21.24 2.41
C PRO A 47 6.16 -21.27 2.73
N TYR A 48 6.90 -22.23 2.19
CA TYR A 48 8.37 -22.29 2.25
C TYR A 48 9.09 -21.25 1.34
N ASN A 49 8.36 -20.49 0.51
CA ASN A 49 8.87 -19.26 -0.13
C ASN A 49 9.00 -18.08 0.85
N SER A 50 9.05 -18.33 2.16
CA SER A 50 9.42 -17.35 3.19
C SER A 50 10.68 -16.58 2.79
N PHE A 51 11.70 -17.25 2.22
CA PHE A 51 12.91 -16.62 1.67
C PHE A 51 12.63 -15.50 0.65
N MET A 52 11.57 -15.61 -0.17
CA MET A 52 11.21 -14.57 -1.13
C MET A 52 10.51 -13.37 -0.47
N VAL A 53 9.78 -13.58 0.62
CA VAL A 53 9.25 -12.50 1.47
C VAL A 53 10.39 -11.85 2.26
N GLU A 54 11.31 -12.64 2.80
CA GLU A 54 12.52 -12.22 3.50
C GLU A 54 13.51 -11.49 2.62
N SER A 55 13.44 -11.64 1.29
CA SER A 55 14.23 -10.85 0.36
C SER A 55 13.97 -9.34 0.46
N GLN A 56 12.92 -8.89 1.17
CA GLN A 56 12.46 -7.51 1.35
C GLN A 56 11.94 -6.84 0.06
N HIS A 57 12.54 -7.12 -1.10
CA HIS A 57 12.26 -6.46 -2.37
C HIS A 57 10.79 -6.56 -2.79
N TRP A 58 10.10 -7.67 -2.51
CA TRP A 58 8.68 -7.79 -2.88
C TRP A 58 7.79 -6.85 -2.06
N LEU A 59 7.92 -6.91 -0.73
CA LEU A 59 7.20 -6.01 0.17
C LEU A 59 7.57 -4.53 -0.09
N LEU A 60 8.87 -4.25 -0.28
CA LEU A 60 9.37 -2.91 -0.54
C LEU A 60 8.74 -2.31 -1.81
N GLY A 61 8.75 -3.05 -2.93
CA GLY A 61 8.13 -2.56 -4.15
C GLY A 61 6.60 -2.50 -4.08
N MET A 62 5.95 -3.33 -3.24
CA MET A 62 4.53 -3.17 -2.93
C MET A 62 4.26 -1.89 -2.14
N MET A 63 5.16 -1.50 -1.23
CA MET A 63 5.10 -0.18 -0.57
C MET A 63 5.31 0.96 -1.57
N PHE A 64 6.28 0.86 -2.49
CA PHE A 64 6.43 1.86 -3.57
C PHE A 64 5.17 2.00 -4.44
N LEU A 65 4.50 0.89 -4.78
CA LEU A 65 3.20 0.91 -5.47
C LEU A 65 2.03 1.40 -4.61
N LEU A 66 2.14 1.35 -3.28
CA LEU A 66 1.25 2.10 -2.42
C LEU A 66 1.56 3.59 -2.56
N ASP A 67 2.75 4.02 -2.15
CA ASP A 67 3.12 5.42 -1.86
C ASP A 67 2.69 6.46 -2.94
N PRO A 68 2.09 7.61 -2.57
CA PRO A 68 1.45 8.54 -3.51
C PRO A 68 2.43 9.54 -4.15
N ASP A 69 3.40 10.04 -3.40
CA ASP A 69 4.50 10.88 -3.91
C ASP A 69 5.42 10.12 -4.88
N LEU A 70 5.33 8.80 -4.85
CA LEU A 70 6.02 7.88 -5.74
C LEU A 70 5.22 7.61 -7.03
N CYS A 71 4.23 8.45 -7.37
CA CYS A 71 3.64 8.48 -8.71
C CYS A 71 4.69 8.79 -9.82
N HIS A 72 5.86 9.32 -9.45
CA HIS A 72 7.02 9.54 -10.31
C HIS A 72 7.97 8.34 -10.43
N LEU A 73 7.50 7.15 -10.07
CA LEU A 73 8.23 5.90 -10.33
C LEU A 73 8.50 5.68 -11.82
N ARG A 74 9.32 4.67 -12.11
CA ARG A 74 10.08 4.54 -13.37
C ARG A 74 9.20 4.54 -14.62
N ALA A 75 7.95 4.09 -14.50
CA ALA A 75 6.93 4.23 -15.52
C ALA A 75 6.00 5.42 -15.18
N ARG A 76 5.82 6.34 -16.14
CA ARG A 76 4.97 7.54 -15.99
C ARG A 76 3.48 7.20 -16.08
N TRP A 77 2.97 6.43 -15.12
CA TRP A 77 1.56 6.06 -15.05
C TRP A 77 0.66 7.31 -15.02
N THR A 78 -0.46 7.28 -15.73
CA THR A 78 -1.51 8.30 -15.49
C THR A 78 -2.17 8.03 -14.12
N PRO A 79 -2.74 9.04 -13.44
CA PRO A 79 -3.32 8.85 -12.12
C PRO A 79 -4.38 7.74 -12.04
N ALA A 80 -5.19 7.57 -13.11
CA ALA A 80 -6.20 6.51 -13.20
C ALA A 80 -5.56 5.10 -13.33
N LEU A 81 -4.55 4.94 -14.18
CA LEU A 81 -3.82 3.68 -14.33
C LEU A 81 -3.08 3.32 -13.05
N PHE A 82 -2.49 4.30 -12.36
CA PHE A 82 -1.82 4.08 -11.08
C PHE A 82 -2.81 3.73 -9.97
N ALA A 83 -4.03 4.29 -9.97
CA ALA A 83 -5.08 3.91 -9.02
C ALA A 83 -5.49 2.43 -9.15
N GLU A 84 -5.61 1.90 -10.38
CA GLU A 84 -5.81 0.46 -10.60
C GLU A 84 -4.67 -0.39 -10.00
N ILE A 85 -3.42 -0.02 -10.25
CA ILE A 85 -2.25 -0.76 -9.74
C ILE A 85 -2.18 -0.69 -8.21
N ARG A 86 -2.36 0.49 -7.63
CA ARG A 86 -2.37 0.74 -6.17
C ARG A 86 -3.45 -0.09 -5.48
N LYS A 87 -4.66 -0.16 -6.05
CA LYS A 87 -5.76 -1.00 -5.57
C LYS A 87 -5.36 -2.48 -5.55
N THR A 88 -4.74 -2.99 -6.61
CA THR A 88 -4.26 -4.37 -6.67
C THR A 88 -3.09 -4.63 -5.71
N ALA A 89 -2.18 -3.68 -5.49
CA ALA A 89 -1.13 -3.77 -4.48
C ALA A 89 -1.69 -3.86 -3.05
N LEU A 90 -2.68 -3.03 -2.70
CA LEU A 90 -3.38 -3.13 -1.40
C LEU A 90 -4.06 -4.50 -1.22
N GLN A 91 -4.74 -5.00 -2.24
CA GLN A 91 -5.37 -6.33 -2.23
C GLN A 91 -4.34 -7.45 -2.01
N ALA A 92 -3.20 -7.38 -2.71
CA ALA A 92 -2.11 -8.34 -2.57
C ALA A 92 -1.52 -8.34 -1.16
N LEU A 93 -1.29 -7.17 -0.58
CA LEU A 93 -0.82 -7.02 0.80
C LEU A 93 -1.83 -7.57 1.81
N VAL A 94 -3.15 -7.30 1.66
CA VAL A 94 -4.18 -7.88 2.53
C VAL A 94 -4.12 -9.42 2.51
N CYS A 95 -3.87 -10.01 1.36
CA CYS A 95 -3.79 -11.46 1.19
C CYS A 95 -2.49 -12.08 1.72
N THR A 96 -1.41 -11.32 1.88
CA THR A 96 -0.05 -11.87 2.13
C THR A 96 0.58 -11.41 3.44
N LEU A 97 0.09 -10.32 4.05
CA LEU A 97 0.69 -9.73 5.25
C LEU A 97 0.79 -10.70 6.44
N HIS A 98 -0.16 -11.63 6.56
CA HIS A 98 -0.17 -12.66 7.60
C HIS A 98 0.86 -13.78 7.39
N LEU A 99 1.43 -13.88 6.18
CA LEU A 99 2.53 -14.79 5.83
C LEU A 99 3.90 -14.13 6.02
N MET A 100 3.94 -12.83 6.38
CA MET A 100 5.18 -12.08 6.52
C MET A 100 5.76 -12.19 7.94
N PRO A 101 7.10 -12.32 8.09
CA PRO A 101 7.74 -12.12 9.38
C PRO A 101 7.40 -10.74 9.96
N THR A 102 6.95 -10.71 11.22
CA THR A 102 6.54 -9.48 11.93
C THR A 102 7.62 -8.41 11.91
N ARG A 103 8.91 -8.81 11.95
CA ARG A 103 10.09 -7.95 11.81
C ARG A 103 10.11 -7.09 10.54
N LEU A 104 9.52 -7.55 9.44
CA LEU A 104 9.43 -6.76 8.19
C LEU A 104 8.24 -5.79 8.24
N VAL A 105 7.13 -6.22 8.84
CA VAL A 105 5.93 -5.39 9.04
C VAL A 105 6.21 -4.22 9.99
N THR A 106 7.05 -4.42 11.01
CA THR A 106 7.57 -3.35 11.87
C THR A 106 8.64 -2.53 11.15
N GLY A 107 9.66 -3.16 10.57
CA GLY A 107 10.82 -2.47 9.96
C GLY A 107 10.51 -1.60 8.74
N HIS A 108 9.44 -1.90 7.99
CA HIS A 108 8.96 -1.03 6.89
C HIS A 108 7.83 -0.08 7.29
N GLU A 109 7.45 -0.06 8.57
CA GLU A 109 6.43 0.83 9.16
C GLU A 109 5.08 0.80 8.43
N ILE A 110 4.69 -0.38 7.93
CA ILE A 110 3.51 -0.58 7.05
C ILE A 110 2.26 0.09 7.63
N ILE A 111 2.03 -0.06 8.93
CA ILE A 111 0.89 0.51 9.65
C ILE A 111 0.88 2.05 9.57
N ARG A 112 2.03 2.71 9.80
CA ARG A 112 2.14 4.18 9.75
C ARG A 112 1.93 4.70 8.33
N ARG A 113 2.51 4.04 7.32
CA ARG A 113 2.29 4.36 5.89
C ARG A 113 0.81 4.27 5.50
N ILE A 114 0.10 3.26 5.98
CA ILE A 114 -1.35 3.11 5.72
C ILE A 114 -2.16 4.21 6.43
N MET A 115 -1.78 4.62 7.65
CA MET A 115 -2.45 5.72 8.34
C MET A 115 -2.25 7.05 7.62
N TRP A 116 -1.02 7.38 7.19
CA TRP A 116 -0.78 8.55 6.32
C TRP A 116 -1.64 8.51 5.06
N TYR A 117 -1.84 7.32 4.48
CA TYR A 117 -2.72 7.14 3.33
C TYR A 117 -4.18 7.51 3.61
N ILE A 118 -4.73 6.94 4.69
CA ILE A 118 -6.10 7.20 5.15
C ILE A 118 -6.26 8.68 5.55
N GLU A 119 -5.21 9.28 6.10
CA GLU A 119 -5.15 10.69 6.45
C GLU A 119 -5.18 11.59 5.20
N TRP A 120 -4.37 11.32 4.18
CA TRP A 120 -4.31 12.13 2.95
C TRP A 120 -5.64 12.11 2.18
N TYR A 121 -6.47 11.06 2.29
CA TYR A 121 -7.84 11.06 1.75
C TYR A 121 -8.67 12.30 2.19
N SER A 122 -8.42 12.83 3.39
CA SER A 122 -9.11 14.04 3.91
C SER A 122 -8.73 15.34 3.20
N GLU A 123 -7.57 15.39 2.55
CA GLU A 123 -7.04 16.56 1.83
C GLU A 123 -7.20 16.41 0.31
N ASN A 124 -6.95 15.20 -0.21
CA ASN A 124 -7.05 14.86 -1.64
C ASN A 124 -7.86 13.57 -1.81
N PRO A 125 -9.19 13.68 -1.93
CA PRO A 125 -10.06 12.52 -2.08
C PRO A 125 -9.74 11.73 -3.36
N TYR A 126 -9.29 10.50 -3.18
CA TYR A 126 -9.08 9.52 -4.25
C TYR A 126 -10.28 8.55 -4.34
N GLU A 127 -10.20 7.52 -5.17
CA GLU A 127 -11.31 6.57 -5.33
C GLU A 127 -11.67 5.84 -4.02
N LEU A 128 -12.95 5.83 -3.65
CA LEU A 128 -13.44 5.16 -2.43
C LEU A 128 -13.01 3.68 -2.29
N PRO A 129 -12.95 2.85 -3.37
CA PRO A 129 -12.40 1.51 -3.29
C PRO A 129 -10.96 1.43 -2.76
N VAL A 130 -10.10 2.43 -3.05
CA VAL A 130 -8.72 2.46 -2.53
C VAL A 130 -8.75 2.68 -1.01
N LEU A 131 -9.59 3.60 -0.53
CA LEU A 131 -9.73 3.86 0.91
C LEU A 131 -10.23 2.63 1.66
N TYR A 132 -11.22 1.94 1.09
CA TYR A 132 -11.69 0.66 1.61
C TYR A 132 -10.55 -0.36 1.76
N TRP A 133 -9.70 -0.52 0.74
CA TRP A 133 -8.57 -1.45 0.81
C TRP A 133 -7.46 -1.00 1.77
N CYS A 134 -7.22 0.30 1.96
CA CYS A 134 -6.34 0.82 3.03
C CYS A 134 -6.85 0.40 4.42
N VAL A 135 -8.14 0.59 4.70
CA VAL A 135 -8.75 0.19 5.99
C VAL A 135 -8.72 -1.34 6.19
N ARG A 136 -8.98 -2.11 5.13
CA ARG A 136 -8.84 -3.59 5.17
C ARG A 136 -7.40 -4.02 5.47
N LEU A 137 -6.40 -3.33 4.92
CA LEU A 137 -4.99 -3.62 5.16
C LEU A 137 -4.55 -3.22 6.57
N LEU A 138 -5.00 -2.08 7.08
CA LEU A 138 -4.80 -1.68 8.47
C LEU A 138 -5.35 -2.74 9.44
N HIS A 139 -6.57 -3.21 9.22
CA HIS A 139 -7.17 -4.25 10.05
C HIS A 139 -6.39 -5.58 10.00
N ALA A 140 -5.90 -5.97 8.82
CA ALA A 140 -5.02 -7.14 8.68
C ALA A 140 -3.70 -6.96 9.45
N ALA A 141 -3.05 -5.79 9.32
CA ALA A 141 -1.77 -5.48 9.97
C ALA A 141 -1.88 -5.50 11.50
N ILE A 142 -2.96 -4.94 12.05
CA ILE A 142 -3.22 -4.92 13.48
C ILE A 142 -3.50 -6.35 14.00
N ARG A 143 -4.25 -7.17 13.26
CA ARG A 143 -4.55 -8.57 13.65
C ARG A 143 -3.29 -9.43 13.76
N VAL A 144 -2.28 -9.19 12.92
CA VAL A 144 -1.01 -9.96 12.91
C VAL A 144 -0.14 -9.69 14.14
N ARG A 145 -0.31 -8.58 14.86
CA ARG A 145 0.50 -8.23 16.04
C ARG A 145 0.05 -8.88 17.36
N GLY A 146 -1.04 -9.67 17.34
CA GLY A 146 -1.60 -10.30 18.53
C GLY A 146 -2.39 -9.34 19.42
N GLU A 147 -3.18 -9.89 20.35
CA GLU A 147 -4.14 -9.12 21.14
C GLU A 147 -3.50 -8.21 22.19
N THR A 148 -2.33 -8.59 22.72
CA THR A 148 -1.65 -7.87 23.81
C THR A 148 -1.07 -6.52 23.39
N THR A 149 -0.58 -6.39 22.15
CA THR A 149 0.00 -5.12 21.63
C THR A 149 -1.01 -4.27 20.86
N ARG A 150 -2.21 -4.82 20.63
CA ARG A 150 -3.31 -4.20 19.89
C ARG A 150 -3.84 -2.89 20.50
N PRO A 151 -4.13 -2.79 21.81
CA PRO A 151 -4.69 -1.56 22.38
C PRO A 151 -3.70 -0.39 22.31
N ASP A 152 -2.43 -0.61 22.65
CA ASP A 152 -1.39 0.42 22.61
C ASP A 152 -1.14 0.90 21.18
N THR A 153 -1.07 -0.04 20.22
CA THR A 153 -0.95 0.30 18.79
C THR A 153 -2.17 1.11 18.32
N LEU A 154 -3.39 0.73 18.69
CA LEU A 154 -4.59 1.49 18.31
C LEU A 154 -4.60 2.91 18.90
N ARG A 155 -4.11 3.07 20.13
CA ARG A 155 -4.00 4.36 20.82
C ARG A 155 -2.98 5.28 20.14
N ASP A 156 -1.76 4.79 19.90
CA ASP A 156 -0.69 5.52 19.20
C ASP A 156 -1.14 6.03 17.81
N LEU A 157 -1.85 5.19 17.05
CA LEU A 157 -2.38 5.56 15.73
C LEU A 157 -3.54 6.56 15.81
N PHE A 158 -4.38 6.47 16.84
CA PHE A 158 -5.46 7.43 17.07
C PHE A 158 -4.90 8.79 17.47
N ASP A 159 -3.98 8.83 18.42
CA ASP A 159 -3.36 10.04 18.93
C ASP A 159 -2.51 10.74 17.84
N THR A 160 -1.82 9.97 16.99
CA THR A 160 -0.98 10.51 15.91
C THR A 160 -1.78 10.95 14.67
N HIS A 161 -2.74 10.14 14.19
CA HIS A 161 -3.42 10.37 12.91
C HIS A 161 -4.94 10.55 13.04
N GLY A 162 -5.58 9.81 13.95
CA GLY A 162 -7.02 9.88 14.18
C GLY A 162 -7.48 11.28 14.59
N ILE A 163 -6.74 11.93 15.49
CA ILE A 163 -6.96 13.31 15.91
C ILE A 163 -6.89 14.27 14.71
N ILE A 164 -5.90 14.13 13.82
CA ILE A 164 -5.74 14.98 12.63
C ILE A 164 -6.95 14.83 11.68
N ILE A 165 -7.35 13.59 11.39
CA ILE A 165 -8.51 13.27 10.56
C ILE A 165 -9.80 13.88 11.14
N LEU A 166 -10.00 13.76 12.45
CA LEU A 166 -11.17 14.31 13.15
C LEU A 166 -11.19 15.85 13.13
N MET A 167 -10.06 16.50 13.45
CA MET A 167 -9.94 17.96 13.40
C MET A 167 -10.22 18.52 11.99
N ARG A 168 -9.67 17.89 10.95
CA ARG A 168 -9.94 18.28 9.54
C ARG A 168 -11.40 18.09 9.16
N LYS A 169 -12.02 16.96 9.54
CA LYS A 169 -13.45 16.72 9.28
C LYS A 169 -14.34 17.76 9.98
N HIS A 170 -14.01 18.15 11.21
CA HIS A 170 -14.72 19.18 11.94
C HIS A 170 -14.57 20.56 11.28
N ARG A 171 -13.35 20.96 10.90
CA ARG A 171 -13.07 22.21 10.16
C ARG A 171 -13.88 22.30 8.85
N ASN A 172 -13.90 21.22 8.07
CA ASN A 172 -14.65 21.19 6.80
C ASN A 172 -16.17 21.27 7.03
N SER A 173 -16.68 20.70 8.13
CA SER A 173 -18.10 20.84 8.51
C SER A 173 -18.46 22.29 8.86
N ILE A 174 -17.60 23.01 9.58
CA ILE A 174 -17.81 24.42 9.93
C ILE A 174 -17.82 25.26 8.64
N LEU A 175 -16.81 25.10 7.77
CA LEU A 175 -16.69 25.84 6.52
C LEU A 175 -17.89 25.66 5.58
N ASN A 176 -18.43 24.43 5.50
CA ASN A 176 -19.63 24.15 4.70
C ASN A 176 -20.89 24.77 5.32
N ASN A 177 -21.04 24.74 6.65
CA ASN A 177 -22.17 25.40 7.31
C ASN A 177 -22.13 26.93 7.13
N THR A 178 -20.95 27.56 7.17
CA THR A 178 -20.78 29.01 6.92
C THR A 178 -20.90 29.42 5.44
N ARG A 179 -20.98 28.46 4.50
CA ARG A 179 -21.22 28.72 3.06
C ARG A 179 -22.69 28.54 2.66
N ASN A 180 -23.48 27.91 3.53
CA ASN A 180 -24.89 27.59 3.33
C ASN A 180 -25.82 28.44 4.23
N ALA A 181 -25.29 29.51 4.82
CA ALA A 181 -25.95 30.47 5.69
C ALA A 181 -25.68 31.89 5.17
#